data_AF-A0A820VGM8-F1
#
_entry.id   AF-A0A820VGM8-F1
#
_cell.length_a   1.000
_cell.length_b   1.000
_cell.length_c   1.000
_cell.angle_alpha   90.00
_cell.angle_beta   90.00
_cell.angle_gamma   90.00
#
_symmetry.space_group_name_H-M   'P 1'
#
loop_
_entity.id
_entity.type
_entity.pdbx_description
1 polymer ?
#
loop_
_entity_poly.entity_id
_entity_poly.type
_entity_poly.pdbx_seq_one_letter_code
_entity_poly.pdbx_strand_id
1 'polypeptide(L)'
;MKKALVFVFLIIVLDISQADDRFRPQYHLLPPSNWLNDPNGPVYYNGYHHMFFQYDPNSPGHFYSKDMVHWIGLPIAIAPEQPYDINGIWTGSTSVVDGVPIIIYTGINETHAQVQCQARPANLTDPTLSKWIKWPSNPLIISPNGRDPSTAFQDDHNNYYLIYGFGSDELGGQAVLFTSRDFVNWTYLHPIHSNHYDTFWECPDIFNVSNRLVMKVSLRGQDFWAVGELDPIQKIFHPLAGDVGEYTQLIDQGKFYASKSFYDPIHDQQVIVGWIAEDDDQGEKRGWQGMHSLPRSIFLSNDGLQLGSCPIEALQTLRVEESHRYFHNIVLPSTIPFELVPDVSGNQIELIINWQFPRDKVNTHFWKTFLIDLSMKLFSQDLDFGLSVLSTLGGSQRTSVGIMTRASTTFMPNWDVPGWDYFSVPGITNSLDCQHAFGNTELGGRLDLYLRLKQSETKQQQQQQLVWVYTNRTLSQRSSGASRDPLAGTIWLESESLNDQWFLELNIFIDHSVVEVFEP
;
A
#
# COMPACT_ATOMS: atom_id res chain seq x y z
N MET A 1 20.51 -21.57 -24.11
CA MET A 1 19.20 -22.16 -23.75
C MET A 1 18.77 -21.61 -22.41
N LYS A 2 17.91 -20.58 -22.39
CA LYS A 2 17.29 -20.10 -21.15
C LYS A 2 16.04 -20.97 -20.93
N LYS A 3 15.99 -21.73 -19.84
CA LYS A 3 14.79 -22.47 -19.41
C LYS A 3 14.46 -21.95 -18.02
N ALA A 4 13.36 -21.21 -17.90
CA ALA A 4 12.70 -21.03 -16.62
C ALA A 4 11.66 -22.14 -16.52
N LEU A 5 11.62 -22.85 -15.38
CA LEU A 5 10.52 -23.76 -15.06
C LEU A 5 9.56 -22.99 -14.16
N VAL A 6 8.27 -22.99 -14.45
CA VAL A 6 7.26 -22.40 -13.56
C VAL A 6 6.50 -23.54 -12.91
N PHE A 7 6.45 -23.54 -11.58
CA PHE A 7 5.73 -24.55 -10.80
C PHE A 7 4.54 -23.89 -10.11
N VAL A 8 3.34 -24.36 -10.44
CA VAL A 8 2.08 -23.98 -9.80
C VAL A 8 1.64 -22.57 -10.18
N PHE A 9 0.63 -22.54 -11.06
CA PHE A 9 -0.35 -21.47 -11.14
C PHE A 9 -1.58 -21.93 -10.37
N LEU A 10 -2.14 -21.11 -9.48
CA LEU A 10 -3.53 -21.22 -9.03
C LEU A 10 -4.28 -20.01 -9.55
N ILE A 11 -5.36 -20.22 -10.29
CA ILE A 11 -6.19 -19.17 -10.89
C ILE A 11 -7.59 -19.30 -10.37
N ILE A 12 -8.12 -18.21 -9.84
CA ILE A 12 -9.42 -18.22 -9.15
C ILE A 12 -10.29 -17.12 -9.70
N VAL A 13 -11.40 -17.48 -10.33
CA VAL A 13 -12.42 -16.57 -10.84
C VAL A 13 -13.41 -16.28 -9.71
N LEU A 14 -13.65 -15.00 -9.43
CA LEU A 14 -14.60 -14.56 -8.41
C LEU A 14 -15.96 -14.31 -9.10
N ASP A 15 -17.07 -14.79 -8.54
CA ASP A 15 -18.42 -14.59 -9.12
C ASP A 15 -19.17 -13.48 -8.38
N ILE A 16 -19.21 -12.28 -8.98
CA ILE A 16 -20.03 -11.15 -8.53
C ILE A 16 -20.70 -10.52 -9.75
N SER A 17 -22.01 -10.27 -9.64
CA SER A 17 -22.92 -9.83 -10.70
C SER A 17 -22.41 -8.63 -11.53
N GLN A 18 -22.65 -8.69 -12.86
CA GLN A 18 -22.39 -7.61 -13.82
C GLN A 18 -22.85 -6.24 -13.29
N ALA A 19 -21.90 -5.39 -12.90
CA ALA A 19 -22.11 -3.96 -12.89
C ALA A 19 -22.07 -3.45 -14.35
N ASP A 20 -23.00 -2.57 -14.74
CA ASP A 20 -23.03 -1.93 -16.07
C ASP A 20 -21.78 -1.07 -16.35
N ASP A 21 -20.92 -0.83 -15.35
CA ASP A 21 -19.65 -0.11 -15.49
C ASP A 21 -18.46 -1.08 -15.49
N ARG A 22 -17.80 -1.15 -16.64
CA ARG A 22 -16.65 -2.01 -16.85
C ARG A 22 -15.38 -1.63 -16.07
N PHE A 23 -15.29 -0.40 -15.58
CA PHE A 23 -14.08 0.03 -14.88
C PHE A 23 -14.20 -0.10 -13.37
N ARG A 24 -15.38 -0.45 -12.88
CA ARG A 24 -15.71 -0.48 -11.45
C ARG A 24 -15.26 -1.79 -10.81
N PRO A 25 -14.22 -1.82 -9.95
CA PRO A 25 -13.76 -3.04 -9.29
C PRO A 25 -14.88 -3.70 -8.47
N GLN A 26 -14.86 -5.02 -8.34
CA GLN A 26 -15.91 -5.76 -7.63
C GLN A 26 -15.55 -6.20 -6.22
N TYR A 27 -14.27 -6.28 -5.88
CA TYR A 27 -13.83 -6.77 -4.57
C TYR A 27 -12.85 -5.83 -3.85
N HIS A 28 -12.57 -4.66 -4.42
CA HIS A 28 -11.97 -3.53 -3.70
C HIS A 28 -13.05 -2.72 -2.97
N LEU A 29 -12.68 -2.06 -1.88
CA LEU A 29 -13.56 -1.09 -1.24
C LEU A 29 -13.53 0.20 -2.06
N LEU A 30 -14.70 0.62 -2.53
CA LEU A 30 -14.91 1.80 -3.37
C LEU A 30 -16.16 2.55 -2.92
N PRO A 31 -16.29 3.86 -3.22
CA PRO A 31 -17.46 4.59 -2.80
C PRO A 31 -18.68 4.19 -3.66
N PRO A 32 -19.92 4.31 -3.13
CA PRO A 32 -21.13 4.06 -3.93
C PRO A 32 -21.25 4.97 -5.16
N SER A 33 -20.70 6.18 -5.10
CA SER A 33 -20.65 7.21 -6.15
C SER A 33 -19.54 8.22 -5.81
N ASN A 34 -19.27 9.24 -6.63
CA ASN A 34 -18.36 10.36 -6.34
C ASN A 34 -16.92 9.94 -5.95
N TRP A 35 -16.21 10.84 -5.29
CA TRP A 35 -14.79 10.69 -4.98
C TRP A 35 -14.56 10.18 -3.56
N LEU A 36 -13.65 9.20 -3.47
CA LEU A 36 -13.06 8.64 -2.26
C LEU A 36 -11.54 8.77 -2.32
N ASN A 37 -10.93 9.14 -1.20
CA ASN A 37 -9.47 9.14 -1.00
C ASN A 37 -9.06 8.37 0.28
N ASP A 38 -8.34 9.02 1.18
CA ASP A 38 -7.71 8.48 2.38
C ASP A 38 -8.63 7.51 3.14
N PRO A 39 -8.16 6.30 3.48
CA PRO A 39 -8.75 5.53 4.56
C PRO A 39 -8.63 6.32 5.86
N ASN A 40 -9.71 6.36 6.64
CA ASN A 40 -9.82 7.14 7.87
C ASN A 40 -10.21 6.23 9.03
N GLY A 41 -9.48 6.36 10.12
CA GLY A 41 -9.70 5.66 11.39
C GLY A 41 -10.20 4.22 11.31
N PRO A 42 -9.55 3.34 10.52
CA PRO A 42 -9.92 1.94 10.54
C PRO A 42 -9.75 1.37 11.95
N VAL A 43 -10.72 0.57 12.40
CA VAL A 43 -10.73 0.05 13.77
C VAL A 43 -11.53 -1.24 13.88
N TYR A 44 -11.06 -2.16 14.71
CA TYR A 44 -11.89 -3.27 15.18
C TYR A 44 -12.61 -2.89 16.47
N TYR A 45 -13.93 -3.04 16.49
CA TYR A 45 -14.74 -2.78 17.67
C TYR A 45 -15.92 -3.76 17.76
N ASN A 46 -16.06 -4.41 18.92
CA ASN A 46 -17.20 -5.25 19.29
C ASN A 46 -17.66 -6.26 18.22
N GLY A 47 -16.71 -6.97 17.59
CA GLY A 47 -17.02 -8.00 16.59
C GLY A 47 -16.98 -7.53 15.14
N TYR A 48 -16.71 -6.26 14.87
CA TYR A 48 -16.75 -5.67 13.54
C TYR A 48 -15.52 -4.80 13.25
N HIS A 49 -15.06 -4.84 12.01
CA HIS A 49 -14.11 -3.91 11.43
C HIS A 49 -14.88 -2.72 10.84
N HIS A 50 -14.47 -1.52 11.18
CA HIS A 50 -15.01 -0.28 10.61
C HIS A 50 -13.94 0.39 9.76
N MET A 51 -14.35 0.94 8.62
CA MET A 51 -13.53 1.74 7.73
C MET A 51 -14.26 3.06 7.47
N PHE A 52 -13.65 4.19 7.83
CA PHE A 52 -14.10 5.50 7.38
C PHE A 52 -13.24 5.94 6.20
N PHE A 53 -13.67 6.94 5.45
CA PHE A 53 -12.92 7.47 4.31
C PHE A 53 -13.36 8.88 3.99
N GLN A 54 -12.48 9.75 3.48
CA GLN A 54 -12.99 11.02 2.97
C GLN A 54 -13.81 10.78 1.71
N TYR A 55 -14.94 11.48 1.66
CA TYR A 55 -15.98 11.29 0.68
C TYR A 55 -16.57 12.64 0.28
N ASP A 56 -16.51 12.98 -1.01
CA ASP A 56 -17.08 14.23 -1.50
C ASP A 56 -18.56 14.04 -1.91
N PRO A 57 -19.50 14.88 -1.43
CA PRO A 57 -19.32 16.14 -0.70
C PRO A 57 -19.45 16.08 0.83
N ASN A 58 -19.70 14.92 1.42
CA ASN A 58 -20.20 14.82 2.80
C ASN A 58 -19.29 13.99 3.73
N SER A 59 -17.97 14.18 3.68
CA SER A 59 -16.97 13.39 4.43
C SER A 59 -17.22 13.34 5.95
N PRO A 60 -16.92 12.21 6.65
CA PRO A 60 -16.42 10.95 6.10
C PRO A 60 -17.54 9.92 5.84
N GLY A 61 -17.37 9.12 4.79
CA GLY A 61 -18.17 7.93 4.55
C GLY A 61 -17.82 6.80 5.54
N HIS A 62 -18.66 5.77 5.62
CA HIS A 62 -18.51 4.69 6.60
C HIS A 62 -18.89 3.33 6.01
N PHE A 63 -18.00 2.37 6.15
CA PHE A 63 -18.25 0.94 5.93
C PHE A 63 -17.99 0.16 7.22
N TYR A 64 -18.68 -0.97 7.37
CA TYR A 64 -18.33 -1.96 8.37
C TYR A 64 -18.38 -3.37 7.78
N SER A 65 -17.60 -4.29 8.36
CA SER A 65 -17.45 -5.67 7.91
C SER A 65 -17.12 -6.59 9.10
N LYS A 66 -17.27 -7.90 8.92
CA LYS A 66 -16.78 -8.91 9.87
C LYS A 66 -15.42 -9.50 9.47
N ASP A 67 -15.04 -9.35 8.21
CA ASP A 67 -13.91 -10.07 7.60
C ASP A 67 -12.99 -9.15 6.78
N MET A 68 -13.28 -7.84 6.75
CA MET A 68 -12.60 -6.82 5.95
C MET A 68 -12.71 -7.03 4.42
N VAL A 69 -13.59 -7.93 3.98
CA VAL A 69 -13.81 -8.27 2.57
C VAL A 69 -15.22 -7.89 2.16
N HIS A 70 -16.22 -8.37 2.88
CA HIS A 70 -17.63 -8.11 2.61
C HIS A 70 -18.08 -6.87 3.40
N TRP A 71 -17.96 -5.71 2.77
CA TRP A 71 -18.30 -4.43 3.37
C TRP A 71 -19.77 -4.06 3.17
N ILE A 72 -20.39 -3.53 4.23
CA ILE A 72 -21.72 -2.94 4.17
C ILE A 72 -21.57 -1.43 4.35
N GLY A 73 -22.05 -0.67 3.37
CA GLY A 73 -22.06 0.79 3.40
C GLY A 73 -23.09 1.32 4.40
N LEU A 74 -22.68 2.33 5.16
CA LEU A 74 -23.50 3.06 6.12
C LEU A 74 -23.64 4.52 5.67
N PRO A 75 -24.61 5.27 6.24
CA PRO A 75 -24.67 6.72 6.06
C PRO A 75 -23.38 7.41 6.51
N ILE A 76 -23.22 8.67 6.10
CA ILE A 76 -22.14 9.54 6.56
C ILE A 76 -22.03 9.52 8.09
N ALA A 77 -20.82 9.29 8.60
CA ALA A 77 -20.60 9.15 10.04
C ALA A 77 -20.66 10.49 10.77
N ILE A 78 -20.04 11.53 10.21
CA ILE A 78 -19.93 12.88 10.77
C ILE A 78 -20.05 13.87 9.60
N ALA A 79 -20.93 14.88 9.67
CA ALA A 79 -21.08 15.87 8.61
C ALA A 79 -20.40 17.21 8.99
N PRO A 80 -19.88 18.00 8.03
CA PRO A 80 -19.31 19.33 8.27
C PRO A 80 -20.42 20.35 8.59
N GLU A 81 -20.62 20.65 9.88
CA GLU A 81 -21.81 21.37 10.36
C GLU A 81 -21.49 22.41 11.44
N GLN A 82 -20.24 22.47 11.90
CA GLN A 82 -19.83 23.28 13.04
C GLN A 82 -18.72 24.25 12.64
N PRO A 83 -18.56 25.42 13.30
CA PRO A 83 -17.56 26.42 12.90
C PRO A 83 -16.12 25.90 12.75
N TYR A 84 -15.77 24.84 13.49
CA TYR A 84 -14.45 24.20 13.45
C TYR A 84 -14.24 23.20 12.31
N ASP A 85 -15.30 22.80 11.60
CA ASP A 85 -15.24 21.87 10.47
C ASP A 85 -16.16 22.25 9.30
N ILE A 86 -16.67 23.48 9.29
CA ILE A 86 -17.66 23.97 8.31
C ILE A 86 -17.15 23.92 6.87
N ASN A 87 -15.84 24.02 6.68
CA ASN A 87 -15.20 24.00 5.36
C ASN A 87 -14.66 22.60 5.00
N GLY A 88 -14.90 21.59 5.83
CA GLY A 88 -14.54 20.20 5.55
C GLY A 88 -14.11 19.40 6.77
N ILE A 89 -14.31 18.09 6.68
CA ILE A 89 -13.78 17.09 7.60
C ILE A 89 -12.74 16.26 6.83
N TRP A 90 -11.50 16.38 7.25
CA TRP A 90 -10.33 15.70 6.68
C TRP A 90 -9.91 14.52 7.56
N THR A 91 -8.86 13.82 7.10
CA THR A 91 -8.37 12.56 7.66
C THR A 91 -8.21 12.61 9.18
N GLY A 92 -8.57 11.49 9.80
CA GLY A 92 -8.43 11.24 11.22
C GLY A 92 -8.23 9.77 11.50
N SER A 93 -8.03 9.44 12.77
CA SER A 93 -7.84 8.07 13.24
C SER A 93 -8.73 7.76 14.43
N THR A 94 -8.99 6.48 14.66
CA THR A 94 -9.83 6.00 15.76
C THR A 94 -8.97 5.34 16.83
N SER A 95 -9.13 5.77 18.08
CA SER A 95 -8.49 5.13 19.24
C SER A 95 -9.55 4.53 20.15
N VAL A 96 -9.33 3.33 20.68
CA VAL A 96 -10.22 2.74 21.70
C VAL A 96 -9.71 3.13 23.08
N VAL A 97 -10.40 4.06 23.73
CA VAL A 97 -10.03 4.62 25.04
C VAL A 97 -11.06 4.15 26.07
N ASP A 98 -10.61 3.43 27.10
CA ASP A 98 -11.49 2.85 28.14
C ASP A 98 -12.68 2.06 27.57
N GLY A 99 -12.44 1.31 26.48
CA GLY A 99 -13.47 0.53 25.78
C GLY A 99 -14.41 1.35 24.90
N VAL A 100 -14.13 2.63 24.67
CA VAL A 100 -14.91 3.54 23.81
C VAL A 100 -14.09 3.89 22.57
N PRO A 101 -14.59 3.64 21.35
CA PRO A 101 -13.91 4.12 20.15
C PRO A 101 -14.11 5.63 20.04
N ILE A 102 -13.03 6.37 19.86
CA ILE A 102 -12.99 7.82 19.75
C ILE A 102 -12.26 8.18 18.46
N ILE A 103 -12.91 8.96 17.60
CA ILE A 103 -12.29 9.52 16.41
C ILE A 103 -11.68 10.86 16.79
N ILE A 104 -10.40 11.06 16.46
CA ILE A 104 -9.81 12.40 16.35
C ILE A 104 -9.59 12.65 14.85
N TYR A 105 -10.09 13.77 14.33
CA TYR A 105 -10.05 14.14 12.92
C TYR A 105 -9.63 15.59 12.73
N THR A 106 -9.16 15.93 11.53
CA THR A 106 -8.89 17.32 11.18
C THR A 106 -10.15 18.01 10.64
N GLY A 107 -10.62 19.06 11.32
CA GLY A 107 -11.65 19.97 10.82
C GLY A 107 -11.03 21.18 10.12
N ILE A 108 -11.67 21.66 9.06
CA ILE A 108 -11.34 22.92 8.41
C ILE A 108 -12.29 24.01 8.91
N ASN A 109 -11.76 24.92 9.73
CA ASN A 109 -12.58 25.95 10.38
C ASN A 109 -12.96 27.10 9.42
N GLU A 110 -13.75 28.06 9.90
CA GLU A 110 -14.19 29.25 9.15
C GLU A 110 -13.06 30.07 8.50
N THR A 111 -11.84 30.02 9.06
CA THR A 111 -10.65 30.72 8.54
C THR A 111 -9.74 29.84 7.66
N HIS A 112 -10.21 28.65 7.28
CA HIS A 112 -9.42 27.62 6.57
C HIS A 112 -8.19 27.11 7.34
N ALA A 113 -8.18 27.23 8.67
CA ALA A 113 -7.17 26.60 9.51
C ALA A 113 -7.53 25.13 9.76
N GLN A 114 -6.50 24.28 9.83
CA GLN A 114 -6.60 22.85 10.14
C GLN A 114 -6.54 22.69 11.66
N VAL A 115 -7.63 22.22 12.26
CA VAL A 115 -7.79 22.05 13.71
C VAL A 115 -8.19 20.62 14.05
N GLN A 116 -7.79 20.08 15.20
CA GLN A 116 -8.11 18.70 15.57
C GLN A 116 -9.35 18.64 16.43
N CYS A 117 -10.31 17.83 16.01
CA CYS A 117 -11.64 17.68 16.58
C CYS A 117 -11.88 16.23 16.98
N GLN A 118 -12.71 16.01 18.00
CA GLN A 118 -13.06 14.69 18.51
C GLN A 118 -14.53 14.34 18.26
N ALA A 119 -14.82 13.08 18.00
CA ALA A 119 -16.16 12.51 18.02
C ALA A 119 -16.20 11.14 18.69
N ARG A 120 -17.35 10.76 19.23
CA ARG A 120 -17.61 9.44 19.85
C ARG A 120 -18.94 8.86 19.39
N PRO A 121 -19.15 7.53 19.43
CA PRO A 121 -20.45 6.94 19.10
C PRO A 121 -21.56 7.44 20.02
N ALA A 122 -22.75 7.60 19.48
CA ALA A 122 -23.96 7.91 20.24
C ALA A 122 -24.46 6.70 21.04
N ASN A 123 -24.16 5.48 20.57
CA ASN A 123 -24.60 4.23 21.18
C ASN A 123 -23.51 3.15 21.03
N LEU A 124 -22.89 2.75 22.14
CA LEU A 124 -21.86 1.70 22.16
C LEU A 124 -22.40 0.29 21.97
N THR A 125 -23.71 0.09 22.12
CA THR A 125 -24.37 -1.19 21.89
C THR A 125 -24.76 -1.40 20.42
N ASP A 126 -24.69 -0.34 19.60
CA ASP A 126 -24.90 -0.43 18.16
C ASP A 126 -23.63 -0.97 17.50
N PRO A 127 -23.64 -2.20 16.95
CA PRO A 127 -22.46 -2.78 16.30
C PRO A 127 -22.04 -2.04 15.03
N THR A 128 -22.94 -1.25 14.44
CA THR A 128 -22.63 -0.50 13.21
C THR A 128 -21.92 0.81 13.50
N LEU A 129 -21.97 1.32 14.74
CA LEU A 129 -21.50 2.66 15.11
C LEU A 129 -22.02 3.74 14.16
N SER A 130 -23.29 3.63 13.75
CA SER A 130 -23.89 4.44 12.67
C SER A 130 -24.03 5.93 12.99
N LYS A 131 -23.96 6.32 14.27
CA LYS A 131 -24.16 7.70 14.71
C LYS A 131 -23.05 8.15 15.64
N TRP A 132 -22.43 9.28 15.30
CA TRP A 132 -21.37 9.91 16.07
C TRP A 132 -21.81 11.27 16.63
N ILE A 133 -21.27 11.62 17.79
CA ILE A 133 -21.49 12.88 18.51
C ILE A 133 -20.14 13.59 18.62
N LYS A 134 -20.05 14.77 18.02
CA LYS A 134 -18.88 15.64 18.15
C LYS A 134 -18.71 16.12 19.58
N TRP A 135 -17.47 16.24 20.05
CA TRP A 135 -17.20 16.74 21.39
C TRP A 135 -17.63 18.21 21.53
N PRO A 136 -18.34 18.60 22.61
CA PRO A 136 -18.87 19.96 22.74
C PRO A 136 -17.80 21.07 22.72
N SER A 137 -16.59 20.76 23.18
CA SER A 137 -15.48 21.72 23.26
C SER A 137 -14.52 21.65 22.07
N ASN A 138 -14.93 21.06 20.95
CA ASN A 138 -14.13 21.09 19.73
C ASN A 138 -13.88 22.55 19.26
N PRO A 139 -12.72 22.84 18.64
CA PRO A 139 -11.59 21.93 18.43
C PRO A 139 -10.74 21.74 19.70
N LEU A 140 -10.11 20.57 19.84
CA LEU A 140 -9.23 20.24 20.97
C LEU A 140 -7.80 20.76 20.78
N ILE A 141 -7.30 20.79 19.53
CA ILE A 141 -5.96 21.27 19.20
C ILE A 141 -6.09 22.27 18.05
N ILE A 142 -5.57 23.48 18.24
CA ILE A 142 -5.62 24.57 17.26
C ILE A 142 -4.22 24.85 16.66
N SER A 143 -3.16 24.51 17.38
CA SER A 143 -1.79 24.83 17.00
C SER A 143 -0.81 23.72 17.42
N PRO A 144 0.24 23.45 16.62
CA PRO A 144 0.50 23.95 15.26
C PRO A 144 -0.58 23.61 14.21
N ASN A 145 -0.68 24.42 13.14
CA ASN A 145 -1.61 24.23 12.03
C ASN A 145 -1.18 23.04 11.15
N GLY A 146 -1.63 21.84 11.50
CA GLY A 146 -1.32 20.59 10.81
C GLY A 146 -2.53 19.67 10.75
N ARG A 147 -2.35 18.44 10.28
CA ARG A 147 -3.46 17.53 9.94
C ARG A 147 -3.17 16.05 10.11
N ASP A 148 -4.21 15.26 9.99
CA ASP A 148 -4.19 13.80 9.88
C ASP A 148 -3.72 13.08 11.16
N PRO A 149 -4.38 13.33 12.32
CA PRO A 149 -4.04 12.69 13.58
C PRO A 149 -4.01 11.17 13.47
N SER A 150 -2.97 10.56 14.05
CA SER A 150 -2.79 9.11 14.13
C SER A 150 -3.71 8.49 15.17
N THR A 151 -3.74 7.15 15.23
CA THR A 151 -4.21 6.46 16.43
C THR A 151 -3.30 6.86 17.59
N ALA A 152 -3.88 7.15 18.75
CA ALA A 152 -3.13 7.52 19.93
C ALA A 152 -2.53 6.27 20.59
N PHE A 153 -1.34 6.42 21.18
CA PHE A 153 -0.69 5.39 22.00
C PHE A 153 -0.59 5.85 23.46
N GLN A 154 -0.39 4.91 24.39
CA GLN A 154 -0.37 5.19 25.82
C GLN A 154 0.93 4.66 26.45
N ASP A 155 1.48 5.38 27.43
CA ASP A 155 2.59 4.88 28.26
C ASP A 155 2.11 4.14 29.53
N ASP A 156 3.06 3.52 30.24
CA ASP A 156 2.80 2.81 31.50
C ASP A 156 2.32 3.71 32.66
N HIS A 157 2.31 5.04 32.47
CA HIS A 157 1.86 6.04 33.44
C HIS A 157 0.48 6.63 33.07
N ASN A 158 -0.23 6.00 32.13
CA ASN A 158 -1.53 6.43 31.62
C ASN A 158 -1.52 7.80 30.91
N ASN A 159 -0.38 8.25 30.38
CA ASN A 159 -0.37 9.40 29.47
C ASN A 159 -0.64 8.91 28.05
N TYR A 160 -1.63 9.51 27.40
CA TYR A 160 -1.88 9.35 25.97
C TYR A 160 -0.95 10.24 25.17
N TYR A 161 -0.59 9.77 23.98
CA TYR A 161 0.22 10.46 23.01
C TYR A 161 -0.45 10.39 21.64
N LEU A 162 -0.41 11.51 20.93
CA LEU A 162 -1.01 11.66 19.61
C LEU A 162 0.00 12.35 18.70
N ILE A 163 0.14 11.87 17.47
CA ILE A 163 0.92 12.55 16.44
C ILE A 163 0.02 13.02 15.30
N TYR A 164 0.40 14.12 14.66
CA TYR A 164 -0.20 14.54 13.39
C TYR A 164 0.84 15.23 12.50
N GLY A 165 0.52 15.34 11.22
CA GLY A 165 1.41 15.84 10.17
C GLY A 165 1.54 17.36 10.20
N PHE A 166 2.77 17.84 10.09
CA PHE A 166 3.12 19.25 10.05
C PHE A 166 4.34 19.49 9.16
N GLY A 167 4.66 20.75 8.89
CA GLY A 167 5.90 21.14 8.25
C GLY A 167 5.85 22.51 7.61
N SER A 168 7.01 22.98 7.17
CA SER A 168 7.17 24.16 6.32
C SER A 168 8.47 24.05 5.51
N ASP A 169 8.68 24.94 4.54
CA ASP A 169 9.93 25.02 3.78
C ASP A 169 11.16 25.19 4.70
N GLU A 170 10.99 25.89 5.83
CA GLU A 170 12.07 26.15 6.79
C GLU A 170 12.31 24.97 7.74
N LEU A 171 11.25 24.29 8.17
CA LEU A 171 11.30 23.25 9.20
C LEU A 171 11.45 21.83 8.63
N GLY A 172 11.20 21.65 7.33
CA GLY A 172 10.99 20.33 6.75
C GLY A 172 9.67 19.70 7.21
N GLY A 173 9.41 18.49 6.74
CA GLY A 173 8.28 17.66 7.14
C GLY A 173 8.48 17.09 8.54
N GLN A 174 7.41 17.10 9.34
CA GLN A 174 7.44 16.71 10.74
C GLN A 174 6.17 15.95 11.13
N ALA A 175 6.32 15.00 12.06
CA ALA A 175 5.19 14.53 12.83
C ALA A 175 5.30 15.16 14.22
N VAL A 176 4.32 15.98 14.59
CA VAL A 176 4.30 16.69 15.86
C VAL A 176 3.64 15.87 16.95
N LEU A 177 4.22 15.84 18.15
CA LEU A 177 3.77 15.03 19.28
C LEU A 177 3.00 15.86 20.30
N PHE A 178 1.88 15.30 20.77
CA PHE A 178 1.05 15.83 21.84
C PHE A 178 0.90 14.79 22.94
N THR A 179 0.63 15.27 24.16
CA THR A 179 0.28 14.40 25.28
C THR A 179 -1.01 14.85 25.97
N SER A 180 -1.76 13.90 26.51
CA SER A 180 -2.97 14.13 27.31
C SER A 180 -3.11 13.07 28.41
N ARG A 181 -3.80 13.41 29.50
CA ARG A 181 -4.17 12.46 30.56
C ARG A 181 -5.64 12.05 30.53
N ASP A 182 -6.47 12.80 29.81
CA ASP A 182 -7.93 12.64 29.79
C ASP A 182 -8.49 12.52 28.37
N PHE A 183 -7.61 12.47 27.37
CA PHE A 183 -7.93 12.42 25.95
C PHE A 183 -8.64 13.66 25.38
N VAL A 184 -8.79 14.71 26.19
CA VAL A 184 -9.50 15.95 25.84
C VAL A 184 -8.55 17.15 25.85
N ASN A 185 -7.75 17.28 26.90
CA ASN A 185 -6.79 18.35 27.06
C ASN A 185 -5.42 17.90 26.54
N TRP A 186 -5.04 18.39 25.35
CA TRP A 186 -3.80 18.03 24.67
C TRP A 186 -2.75 19.13 24.80
N THR A 187 -1.53 18.74 25.16
CA THR A 187 -0.37 19.63 25.27
C THR A 187 0.65 19.27 24.20
N TYR A 188 1.02 20.24 23.37
CA TYR A 188 2.12 20.09 22.40
C TYR A 188 3.45 19.88 23.14
N LEU A 189 4.27 18.95 22.64
CA LEU A 189 5.61 18.68 23.17
C LEU A 189 6.68 19.20 22.20
N HIS A 190 6.91 18.46 21.13
CA HIS A 190 7.91 18.70 20.07
C HIS A 190 7.61 17.74 18.91
N PRO A 191 8.33 17.78 17.77
CA PRO A 191 8.27 16.70 16.80
C PRO A 191 8.70 15.37 17.39
N ILE A 192 7.94 14.29 17.16
CA ILE A 192 8.41 12.92 17.46
C ILE A 192 9.57 12.54 16.53
N HIS A 193 9.50 13.04 15.29
CA HIS A 193 10.50 12.89 14.25
C HIS A 193 10.30 13.96 13.16
N SER A 194 11.37 14.28 12.43
CA SER A 194 11.37 15.28 11.36
C SER A 194 12.58 15.13 10.45
N ASN A 195 12.45 15.48 9.18
CA ASN A 195 13.59 15.67 8.26
C ASN A 195 13.21 16.62 7.10
N HIS A 196 14.14 16.78 6.14
CA HIS A 196 13.97 17.68 5.00
C HIS A 196 13.77 16.93 3.66
N TYR A 197 13.30 15.68 3.70
CA TYR A 197 12.91 14.99 2.46
C TYR A 197 11.61 15.55 1.88
N ASP A 198 10.79 16.25 2.64
CA ASP A 198 9.68 17.05 2.10
C ASP A 198 9.48 18.28 2.97
N THR A 199 8.59 19.18 2.55
CA THR A 199 8.23 20.38 3.32
C THR A 199 7.05 20.15 4.25
N PHE A 200 6.26 19.08 4.02
CA PHE A 200 5.10 18.74 4.85
C PHE A 200 4.90 17.23 4.86
N TRP A 201 4.57 16.66 6.02
CA TRP A 201 4.17 15.25 6.12
C TRP A 201 2.66 15.13 6.31
N GLU A 202 2.06 14.22 5.57
CA GLU A 202 0.65 13.85 5.67
C GLU A 202 0.49 12.49 6.33
N CYS A 203 -0.70 12.23 6.85
CA CYS A 203 -1.13 10.92 7.33
C CYS A 203 -0.09 10.12 8.14
N PRO A 204 0.58 10.72 9.15
CA PRO A 204 1.50 9.95 9.97
C PRO A 204 0.76 8.84 10.71
N ASP A 205 1.47 7.74 10.93
CA ASP A 205 1.03 6.59 11.69
C ASP A 205 2.21 6.01 12.47
N ILE A 206 1.93 5.45 13.65
CA ILE A 206 2.94 4.84 14.51
C ILE A 206 2.34 3.62 15.19
N PHE A 207 2.93 2.45 14.94
CA PHE A 207 2.35 1.19 15.36
C PHE A 207 3.42 0.13 15.63
N ASN A 208 3.08 -0.85 16.46
CA ASN A 208 3.96 -1.97 16.75
C ASN A 208 3.76 -3.09 15.73
N VAL A 209 4.87 -3.67 15.28
CA VAL A 209 4.89 -4.92 14.52
C VAL A 209 5.86 -5.84 15.24
N SER A 210 5.35 -6.96 15.77
CA SER A 210 6.11 -7.83 16.67
C SER A 210 6.70 -7.04 17.86
N ASN A 211 8.03 -6.92 17.96
CA ASN A 211 8.74 -6.24 19.06
C ASN A 211 9.46 -4.96 18.60
N ARG A 212 8.97 -4.33 17.53
CA ARG A 212 9.54 -3.12 16.94
C ARG A 212 8.44 -2.10 16.67
N LEU A 213 8.85 -0.84 16.72
CA LEU A 213 7.99 0.29 16.38
C LEU A 213 8.23 0.66 14.91
N VAL A 214 7.14 0.86 14.18
CA VAL A 214 7.16 1.35 12.81
C VAL A 214 6.53 2.73 12.80
N MET A 215 7.24 3.70 12.21
CA MET A 215 6.69 5.00 11.91
C MET A 215 6.46 5.09 10.40
N LYS A 216 5.26 5.49 10.00
CA LYS A 216 4.87 5.66 8.60
C LYS A 216 4.40 7.09 8.37
N VAL A 217 4.75 7.69 7.23
CA VAL A 217 4.21 9.00 6.81
C VAL A 217 3.95 9.02 5.30
N SER A 218 3.08 9.93 4.88
CA SER A 218 2.76 10.16 3.47
C SER A 218 3.43 11.45 3.00
N LEU A 219 4.20 11.38 1.91
CA LEU A 219 4.83 12.53 1.27
C LEU A 219 4.98 12.26 -0.23
N ARG A 220 4.93 13.31 -1.07
CA ARG A 220 5.15 13.21 -2.53
C ARG A 220 4.28 12.14 -3.24
N GLY A 221 3.05 11.93 -2.77
CA GLY A 221 2.12 10.93 -3.35
C GLY A 221 2.51 9.47 -3.08
N GLN A 222 3.41 9.23 -2.12
CA GLN A 222 3.87 7.91 -1.71
C GLN A 222 3.88 7.77 -0.18
N ASP A 223 3.90 6.54 0.30
CA ASP A 223 3.90 6.22 1.72
C ASP A 223 5.22 5.56 2.13
N PHE A 224 5.88 6.18 3.09
CA PHE A 224 7.22 5.81 3.57
C PHE A 224 7.17 5.30 5.00
N TRP A 225 8.03 4.36 5.36
CA TRP A 225 8.10 3.75 6.69
C TRP A 225 9.53 3.62 7.18
N ALA A 226 9.77 3.78 8.48
CA ALA A 226 11.02 3.35 9.11
C ALA A 226 10.70 2.48 10.32
N VAL A 227 11.56 1.48 10.55
CA VAL A 227 11.59 0.76 11.83
C VAL A 227 12.49 1.51 12.79
N GLY A 228 12.06 1.69 14.03
CA GLY A 228 12.80 2.46 15.02
C GLY A 228 12.49 2.09 16.45
N GLU A 229 13.08 2.86 17.36
CA GLU A 229 12.81 2.82 18.79
C GLU A 229 12.33 4.20 19.26
N LEU A 230 11.43 4.21 20.24
CA LEU A 230 10.97 5.46 20.86
C LEU A 230 11.75 5.69 22.16
N ASP A 231 12.42 6.84 22.28
CA ASP A 231 13.07 7.23 23.53
C ASP A 231 12.02 7.24 24.66
N PRO A 232 12.21 6.46 25.74
CA PRO A 232 11.19 6.29 26.77
C PRO A 232 10.96 7.56 27.61
N ILE A 233 11.87 8.54 27.58
CA ILE A 233 11.78 9.80 28.33
C ILE A 233 11.39 10.94 27.40
N GLN A 234 12.18 11.18 26.35
CA GLN A 234 11.98 12.28 25.40
C GLN A 234 10.88 11.99 24.40
N LYS A 235 10.48 10.72 24.19
CA LYS A 235 9.50 10.34 23.17
C LYS A 235 9.90 10.83 21.77
N ILE A 236 11.19 10.71 21.45
CA ILE A 236 11.75 10.93 20.12
C ILE A 236 11.91 9.58 19.46
N PHE A 237 11.45 9.45 18.21
CA PHE A 237 11.62 8.25 17.42
C PHE A 237 13.01 8.25 16.78
N HIS A 238 13.73 7.14 16.93
CA HIS A 238 15.06 6.92 16.38
C HIS A 238 15.00 5.77 15.37
N PRO A 239 15.07 6.05 14.06
CA PRO A 239 15.17 5.01 13.04
C PRO A 239 16.39 4.10 13.28
N LEU A 240 16.20 2.79 13.10
CA LEU A 240 17.26 1.79 13.24
C LEU A 240 17.97 1.50 11.91
N ALA A 241 17.27 1.68 10.79
CA ALA A 241 17.80 1.51 9.44
C ALA A 241 17.11 2.52 8.52
N GLY A 242 17.89 3.27 7.73
CA GLY A 242 17.42 4.38 6.89
C GLY A 242 16.62 5.44 7.67
N ASP A 243 15.87 6.26 6.95
CA ASP A 243 14.99 7.27 7.54
C ASP A 243 13.65 7.37 6.79
N VAL A 244 12.60 7.79 7.51
CA VAL A 244 11.26 7.98 6.97
C VAL A 244 11.32 9.03 5.85
N GLY A 245 11.01 8.64 4.62
CA GLY A 245 11.09 9.51 3.44
C GLY A 245 12.26 9.20 2.51
N GLU A 246 13.16 8.29 2.89
CA GLU A 246 14.13 7.71 1.96
C GLU A 246 13.43 6.79 0.94
N TYR A 247 13.74 6.93 -0.35
CA TYR A 247 13.09 6.18 -1.46
C TYR A 247 13.22 4.65 -1.40
N THR A 248 14.01 4.11 -0.47
CA THR A 248 14.13 2.68 -0.19
C THR A 248 13.04 2.14 0.73
N GLN A 249 12.29 3.02 1.39
CA GLN A 249 11.43 2.72 2.53
C GLN A 249 9.94 2.86 2.21
N LEU A 250 9.52 2.40 1.04
CA LEU A 250 8.14 2.52 0.60
C LEU A 250 7.27 1.37 1.12
N ILE A 251 6.02 1.67 1.50
CA ILE A 251 5.00 0.65 1.75
C ILE A 251 4.64 -0.06 0.44
N ASP A 252 4.60 0.70 -0.65
CA ASP A 252 4.22 0.24 -1.98
C ASP A 252 5.04 0.94 -3.05
N GLN A 253 5.49 0.19 -4.05
CA GLN A 253 6.26 0.74 -5.17
C GLN A 253 5.36 1.29 -6.30
N GLY A 254 4.04 1.13 -6.18
CA GLY A 254 3.07 1.67 -7.12
C GLY A 254 2.21 2.80 -6.55
N LYS A 255 0.96 2.88 -7.01
CA LYS A 255 0.00 3.86 -6.47
C LYS A 255 -0.55 3.38 -5.15
N PHE A 256 -0.14 4.05 -4.09
CA PHE A 256 -0.62 3.79 -2.75
C PHE A 256 -0.29 5.01 -1.89
N TYR A 257 -1.32 5.66 -1.35
CA TYR A 257 -1.15 6.89 -0.60
C TYR A 257 -2.06 6.96 0.62
N ALA A 258 -1.72 7.85 1.55
CA ALA A 258 -2.51 8.18 2.72
C ALA A 258 -2.94 6.96 3.55
N SER A 259 -2.14 5.89 3.53
CA SER A 259 -2.50 4.66 4.22
C SER A 259 -2.59 4.83 5.73
N LYS A 260 -3.51 4.07 6.31
CA LYS A 260 -3.71 3.97 7.74
C LYS A 260 -3.69 2.51 8.13
N SER A 261 -3.05 2.23 9.26
CA SER A 261 -3.00 0.91 9.85
C SER A 261 -3.91 0.81 11.07
N PHE A 262 -4.28 -0.42 11.42
CA PHE A 262 -4.97 -0.73 12.66
C PHE A 262 -4.65 -2.15 13.10
N TYR A 263 -4.79 -2.41 14.40
CA TYR A 263 -4.61 -3.74 14.95
C TYR A 263 -5.90 -4.55 14.83
N ASP A 264 -5.80 -5.74 14.25
CA ASP A 264 -6.87 -6.73 14.16
C ASP A 264 -6.68 -7.80 15.25
N PRO A 265 -7.44 -7.74 16.36
CA PRO A 265 -7.26 -8.66 17.48
C PRO A 265 -7.84 -10.06 17.21
N ILE A 266 -8.63 -10.26 16.15
CA ILE A 266 -9.15 -11.60 15.81
C ILE A 266 -8.01 -12.50 15.33
N HIS A 267 -7.10 -11.94 14.53
CA HIS A 267 -6.00 -12.67 13.89
C HIS A 267 -4.62 -12.28 14.44
N ASP A 268 -4.56 -11.41 15.45
CA ASP A 268 -3.33 -10.90 16.07
C ASP A 268 -2.34 -10.32 15.05
N GLN A 269 -2.82 -9.38 14.23
CA GLN A 269 -2.04 -8.80 13.13
C GLN A 269 -2.25 -7.30 13.02
N GLN A 270 -1.22 -6.59 12.54
CA GLN A 270 -1.37 -5.21 12.09
C GLN A 270 -1.82 -5.22 10.63
N VAL A 271 -2.94 -4.55 10.32
CA VAL A 271 -3.48 -4.44 8.96
C VAL A 271 -3.26 -3.01 8.47
N ILE A 272 -2.88 -2.86 7.19
CA ILE A 272 -2.78 -1.57 6.51
C ILE A 272 -3.64 -1.53 5.25
N VAL A 273 -4.25 -0.38 5.01
CA VAL A 273 -5.04 -0.07 3.80
C VAL A 273 -4.60 1.30 3.30
N GLY A 274 -4.49 1.49 1.99
CA GLY A 274 -4.15 2.77 1.40
C GLY A 274 -5.06 3.15 0.25
N TRP A 275 -5.09 4.44 -0.06
CA TRP A 275 -5.83 4.98 -1.17
C TRP A 275 -5.09 4.74 -2.48
N ILE A 276 -5.84 4.29 -3.48
CA ILE A 276 -5.39 4.13 -4.85
C ILE A 276 -6.17 5.11 -5.73
N ALA A 277 -5.47 6.14 -6.20
CA ALA A 277 -6.02 7.16 -7.08
C ALA A 277 -6.20 6.64 -8.52
N GLU A 278 -7.17 7.25 -9.22
CA GLU A 278 -7.38 7.05 -10.66
C GLU A 278 -6.10 7.32 -11.47
N ASP A 279 -6.00 6.69 -12.64
CA ASP A 279 -4.92 6.93 -13.61
C ASP A 279 -5.39 7.64 -14.88
N ASP A 280 -6.65 8.08 -14.87
CA ASP A 280 -7.28 8.85 -15.94
C ASP A 280 -8.07 10.03 -15.34
N ASP A 281 -8.66 10.84 -16.23
CA ASP A 281 -9.47 12.02 -15.93
C ASP A 281 -10.97 11.75 -16.20
N GLN A 282 -11.41 10.50 -16.27
CA GLN A 282 -12.78 10.12 -16.64
C GLN A 282 -13.69 9.86 -15.44
N GLY A 283 -13.15 9.90 -14.22
CA GLY A 283 -13.87 9.57 -13.00
C GLY A 283 -15.17 10.37 -12.78
N GLU A 284 -15.17 11.68 -13.04
CA GLU A 284 -16.40 12.50 -12.96
C GLU A 284 -17.50 11.99 -13.91
N LYS A 285 -17.13 11.58 -15.13
CA LYS A 285 -18.09 11.05 -16.12
C LYS A 285 -18.59 9.65 -15.76
N ARG A 286 -17.73 8.83 -15.13
CA ARG A 286 -18.08 7.51 -14.60
C ARG A 286 -18.93 7.60 -13.33
N GLY A 287 -18.91 8.76 -12.67
CA GLY A 287 -19.65 9.02 -11.44
C GLY A 287 -19.02 8.39 -10.20
N TRP A 288 -17.75 7.95 -10.27
CA TRP A 288 -16.97 7.51 -9.11
C TRP A 288 -15.46 7.66 -9.35
N GLN A 289 -14.70 7.88 -8.28
CA GLN A 289 -13.25 8.09 -8.29
C GLN A 289 -12.59 7.54 -7.02
N GLY A 290 -11.46 6.86 -7.19
CA GLY A 290 -10.64 6.36 -6.10
C GLY A 290 -11.20 5.09 -5.47
N MET A 291 -10.30 4.33 -4.87
CA MET A 291 -10.61 3.11 -4.15
C MET A 291 -9.57 2.87 -3.06
N HIS A 292 -9.85 1.96 -2.14
CA HIS A 292 -8.87 1.45 -1.21
C HIS A 292 -8.23 0.17 -1.77
N SER A 293 -6.95 -0.03 -1.47
CA SER A 293 -6.28 -1.31 -1.66
C SER A 293 -7.02 -2.42 -0.91
N LEU A 294 -6.77 -3.67 -1.30
CA LEU A 294 -7.12 -4.77 -0.42
C LEU A 294 -6.40 -4.62 0.94
N PRO A 295 -7.01 -5.07 2.04
CA PRO A 295 -6.36 -5.07 3.35
C PRO A 295 -5.16 -6.01 3.39
N ARG A 296 -4.06 -5.51 3.95
CA ARG A 296 -2.78 -6.23 3.99
C ARG A 296 -2.31 -6.35 5.42
N SER A 297 -1.94 -7.56 5.83
CA SER A 297 -1.18 -7.72 7.08
C SER A 297 0.24 -7.21 6.88
N ILE A 298 0.79 -6.59 7.91
CA ILE A 298 2.16 -6.07 7.93
C ILE A 298 2.98 -6.90 8.91
N PHE A 299 4.19 -7.24 8.49
CA PHE A 299 5.14 -8.00 9.30
C PHE A 299 6.56 -7.49 9.07
N LEU A 300 7.51 -8.00 9.86
CA LEU A 300 8.92 -7.68 9.73
C LEU A 300 9.71 -8.89 9.26
N SER A 301 10.80 -8.62 8.53
CA SER A 301 11.86 -9.59 8.27
C SER A 301 12.44 -10.14 9.57
N ASN A 302 13.16 -11.28 9.49
CA ASN A 302 13.76 -11.93 10.65
C ASN A 302 14.74 -11.04 11.45
N ASP A 303 15.45 -10.13 10.78
CA ASP A 303 16.35 -9.16 11.42
C ASP A 303 15.58 -7.99 12.07
N GLY A 304 14.28 -7.87 11.79
CA GLY A 304 13.40 -6.84 12.31
C GLY A 304 13.62 -5.46 11.70
N LEU A 305 14.28 -5.36 10.53
CA LEU A 305 14.65 -4.08 9.92
C LEU A 305 13.94 -3.78 8.59
N GLN A 306 13.25 -4.76 8.00
CA GLN A 306 12.50 -4.60 6.77
C GLN A 306 11.02 -4.88 6.98
N LEU A 307 10.18 -4.02 6.41
CA LEU A 307 8.73 -4.20 6.42
C LEU A 307 8.30 -5.05 5.23
N GLY A 308 7.52 -6.10 5.51
CA GLY A 308 6.80 -6.88 4.52
C GLY A 308 5.30 -6.67 4.65
N SER A 309 4.57 -6.92 3.56
CA SER A 309 3.09 -6.91 3.58
C SER A 309 2.52 -8.04 2.74
N CYS A 310 1.44 -8.67 3.20
CA CYS A 310 0.73 -9.69 2.42
C CYS A 310 -0.79 -9.53 2.54
N PRO A 311 -1.57 -9.98 1.55
CA PRO A 311 -3.03 -9.91 1.63
C PRO A 311 -3.49 -10.72 2.84
N ILE A 312 -4.50 -10.22 3.56
CA ILE A 312 -5.06 -10.96 4.70
C ILE A 312 -5.69 -12.29 4.25
N GLU A 313 -5.70 -13.27 5.16
CA GLU A 313 -6.26 -14.60 4.88
C GLU A 313 -7.74 -14.56 4.49
N ALA A 314 -8.51 -13.59 5.03
CA ALA A 314 -9.94 -13.47 4.73
C ALA A 314 -10.23 -13.28 3.24
N LEU A 315 -9.30 -12.74 2.44
CA LEU A 315 -9.50 -12.60 0.98
C LEU A 315 -9.69 -13.95 0.28
N GLN A 316 -9.28 -15.06 0.90
CA GLN A 316 -9.53 -16.40 0.38
C GLN A 316 -11.02 -16.74 0.29
N THR A 317 -11.90 -16.05 1.03
CA THR A 317 -13.35 -16.28 0.95
C THR A 317 -13.95 -15.86 -0.39
N LEU A 318 -13.25 -15.01 -1.15
CA LEU A 318 -13.68 -14.63 -2.49
C LEU A 318 -13.52 -15.80 -3.47
N ARG A 319 -12.63 -16.75 -3.16
CA ARG A 319 -12.21 -17.81 -4.07
C ARG A 319 -13.32 -18.81 -4.39
N VAL A 320 -13.59 -19.04 -5.68
CA VAL A 320 -14.56 -20.05 -6.14
C VAL A 320 -13.82 -21.34 -6.50
N GLU A 321 -14.05 -22.42 -5.75
CA GLU A 321 -13.28 -23.66 -5.88
C GLU A 321 -13.37 -24.29 -7.29
N GLU A 322 -14.52 -24.24 -7.95
CA GLU A 322 -14.70 -24.79 -9.31
C GLU A 322 -13.93 -24.02 -10.38
N SER A 323 -13.55 -22.77 -10.09
CA SER A 323 -12.76 -21.94 -10.99
C SER A 323 -11.26 -22.23 -10.92
N HIS A 324 -10.81 -22.98 -9.89
CA HIS A 324 -9.40 -23.25 -9.67
C HIS A 324 -8.77 -23.96 -10.89
N ARG A 325 -7.67 -23.40 -11.39
CA ARG A 325 -6.83 -24.03 -12.42
C ARG A 325 -5.42 -24.20 -11.89
N TYR A 326 -4.87 -25.41 -12.05
CA TYR A 326 -3.52 -25.76 -11.62
C TYR A 326 -2.65 -26.09 -12.83
N PHE A 327 -1.52 -25.40 -12.93
CA PHE A 327 -0.53 -25.65 -13.98
C PHE A 327 0.83 -25.94 -13.37
N HIS A 328 1.54 -26.93 -13.92
CA HIS A 328 2.84 -27.37 -13.40
C HIS A 328 3.86 -27.50 -14.54
N ASN A 329 5.12 -27.19 -14.24
CA ASN A 329 6.25 -27.38 -15.17
C ASN A 329 6.10 -26.63 -16.50
N ILE A 330 5.49 -25.43 -16.51
CA ILE A 330 5.46 -24.61 -17.71
C ILE A 330 6.89 -24.15 -17.99
N VAL A 331 7.45 -24.56 -19.12
CA VAL A 331 8.80 -24.16 -19.54
C VAL A 331 8.67 -23.09 -20.61
N LEU A 332 9.01 -21.85 -20.27
CA LEU A 332 8.98 -20.75 -21.23
C LEU A 332 10.20 -20.82 -22.17
N PRO A 333 10.01 -21.05 -23.48
CA PRO A 333 11.11 -21.10 -24.42
C PRO A 333 11.58 -19.68 -24.75
N SER A 334 12.90 -19.45 -24.81
CA SER A 334 13.48 -18.13 -25.11
C SER A 334 13.21 -17.58 -26.52
N THR A 335 12.48 -18.33 -27.35
CA THR A 335 12.14 -17.99 -28.74
C THR A 335 10.74 -17.46 -28.89
N ILE A 336 9.88 -17.59 -27.87
CA ILE A 336 8.49 -17.12 -27.91
C ILE A 336 8.38 -15.94 -26.95
N PRO A 337 7.95 -14.75 -27.43
CA PRO A 337 7.86 -13.57 -26.57
C PRO A 337 6.65 -13.63 -25.61
N PHE A 338 5.57 -14.34 -25.98
CA PHE A 338 4.37 -14.54 -25.17
C PHE A 338 3.78 -15.92 -25.41
N GLU A 339 3.46 -16.63 -24.34
CA GLU A 339 2.73 -17.90 -24.37
C GLU A 339 1.42 -17.72 -23.60
N LEU A 340 0.29 -18.00 -24.26
CA LEU A 340 -1.01 -17.96 -23.60
C LEU A 340 -1.13 -19.16 -22.65
N VAL A 341 -1.57 -18.90 -21.42
CA VAL A 341 -1.94 -19.99 -20.52
C VAL A 341 -3.33 -20.47 -20.94
N PRO A 342 -3.47 -21.72 -21.43
CA PRO A 342 -4.75 -22.21 -21.94
C PRO A 342 -5.79 -22.31 -20.81
N ASP A 343 -7.06 -22.10 -21.16
CA ASP A 343 -8.19 -22.21 -20.22
C ASP A 343 -8.14 -21.20 -19.05
N VAL A 344 -7.43 -20.09 -19.27
CA VAL A 344 -7.35 -18.94 -18.36
C VAL A 344 -7.89 -17.73 -19.09
N SER A 345 -9.04 -17.26 -18.65
CA SER A 345 -9.65 -16.02 -19.14
C SER A 345 -10.46 -15.38 -18.01
N GLY A 346 -10.63 -14.06 -18.12
CA GLY A 346 -11.31 -13.28 -17.09
C GLY A 346 -10.48 -12.10 -16.63
N ASN A 347 -11.04 -11.38 -15.70
CA ASN A 347 -10.61 -10.06 -15.27
C ASN A 347 -10.86 -9.81 -13.78
N GLN A 348 -11.37 -10.82 -13.08
CA GLN A 348 -11.45 -10.92 -11.62
C GLN A 348 -10.72 -12.20 -11.23
N ILE A 349 -9.41 -12.10 -11.05
CA ILE A 349 -8.53 -13.26 -10.95
C ILE A 349 -7.49 -13.05 -9.85
N GLU A 350 -7.33 -14.02 -8.97
CA GLU A 350 -6.10 -14.21 -8.19
C GLU A 350 -5.17 -15.19 -8.92
N LEU A 351 -3.89 -14.84 -9.07
CA LEU A 351 -2.84 -15.69 -9.64
C LEU A 351 -1.74 -15.90 -8.61
N ILE A 352 -1.49 -17.16 -8.25
CA ILE A 352 -0.32 -17.53 -7.42
C ILE A 352 0.65 -18.28 -8.31
N ILE A 353 1.86 -17.73 -8.51
CA ILE A 353 2.86 -18.21 -9.47
C ILE A 353 4.18 -18.46 -8.76
N ASN A 354 4.77 -19.66 -8.88
CA ASN A 354 6.15 -19.88 -8.45
C ASN A 354 7.11 -19.99 -9.64
N TRP A 355 7.99 -19.00 -9.77
CA TRP A 355 9.05 -18.97 -10.78
C TRP A 355 10.27 -19.75 -10.31
N GLN A 356 10.77 -20.66 -11.15
CA GLN A 356 12.04 -21.31 -10.97
C GLN A 356 13.04 -20.90 -12.06
N PHE A 357 14.21 -20.39 -11.67
CA PHE A 357 15.22 -19.94 -12.63
C PHE A 357 16.65 -20.39 -12.26
N PRO A 358 17.53 -20.60 -13.26
CA PRO A 358 18.92 -21.03 -13.04
C PRO A 358 19.78 -19.96 -12.36
N ARG A 359 20.58 -20.35 -11.36
CA ARG A 359 21.44 -19.45 -10.56
C ARG A 359 22.51 -18.72 -11.37
N ASP A 360 23.02 -19.33 -12.46
CA ASP A 360 24.10 -18.78 -13.30
C ASP A 360 23.68 -17.57 -14.16
N LYS A 361 22.39 -17.19 -14.15
CA LYS A 361 21.87 -16.08 -14.95
C LYS A 361 21.81 -14.75 -14.22
N VAL A 362 22.09 -14.70 -12.92
CA VAL A 362 22.09 -13.45 -12.15
C VAL A 362 23.55 -13.04 -11.87
N ASN A 363 24.03 -12.01 -12.60
CA ASN A 363 25.45 -11.61 -12.57
C ASN A 363 25.74 -10.63 -11.40
N THR A 364 26.82 -10.86 -10.63
CA THR A 364 27.05 -10.22 -9.30
C THR A 364 28.17 -9.18 -9.24
N HIS A 365 28.89 -8.89 -10.32
CA HIS A 365 30.08 -8.03 -10.27
C HIS A 365 29.88 -6.72 -11.04
N PHE A 366 29.84 -5.55 -10.35
CA PHE A 366 30.50 -4.31 -10.82
C PHE A 366 30.51 -3.21 -9.76
N TRP A 367 31.66 -2.55 -9.59
CA TRP A 367 31.90 -1.34 -8.80
C TRP A 367 32.21 -0.15 -9.71
N LYS A 368 31.83 1.06 -9.26
CA LYS A 368 32.37 2.41 -9.54
C LYS A 368 32.63 2.81 -11.01
N THR A 369 32.13 3.99 -11.35
CA THR A 369 32.50 4.90 -12.47
C THR A 369 31.52 4.88 -13.66
N PHE A 370 30.61 5.86 -13.75
CA PHE A 370 30.65 6.90 -14.79
C PHE A 370 29.52 7.94 -14.60
N LEU A 371 29.91 9.21 -14.68
CA LEU A 371 29.07 10.41 -14.88
C LEU A 371 29.04 10.72 -16.38
N ILE A 372 27.95 11.34 -16.87
CA ILE A 372 27.82 12.24 -18.05
C ILE A 372 26.72 11.83 -19.07
N ASP A 373 25.70 12.71 -19.10
CA ASP A 373 24.83 13.21 -20.19
C ASP A 373 23.64 12.38 -20.72
N LEU A 374 22.49 13.07 -20.75
CA LEU A 374 21.10 12.63 -20.58
C LEU A 374 20.30 12.42 -21.88
N SER A 375 19.14 11.79 -21.70
CA SER A 375 17.96 11.68 -22.58
C SER A 375 17.90 10.46 -23.50
N MET A 376 17.24 9.39 -23.05
CA MET A 376 16.59 8.41 -23.94
C MET A 376 15.32 7.80 -23.32
N LYS A 377 14.26 7.76 -24.14
CA LYS A 377 12.99 7.05 -23.90
C LYS A 377 13.23 5.54 -23.94
N LEU A 378 12.79 4.81 -22.90
CA LEU A 378 12.73 3.35 -22.91
C LEU A 378 11.58 2.88 -23.81
N PHE A 379 11.90 2.52 -25.05
CA PHE A 379 11.06 1.62 -25.84
C PHE A 379 11.48 0.20 -25.52
N SER A 380 10.57 -0.60 -24.94
CA SER A 380 10.56 -2.07 -24.92
C SER A 380 11.94 -2.76 -24.94
N GLN A 381 12.58 -2.99 -23.79
CA GLN A 381 13.66 -3.98 -23.70
C GLN A 381 13.46 -4.93 -22.50
N ASP A 382 13.12 -6.16 -22.87
CA ASP A 382 13.23 -7.49 -22.25
C ASP A 382 13.20 -7.61 -20.72
N LEU A 383 12.01 -7.88 -20.17
CA LEU A 383 11.87 -8.70 -18.97
C LEU A 383 12.64 -10.01 -19.19
N ASP A 384 13.37 -10.50 -18.18
CA ASP A 384 14.00 -11.81 -18.30
C ASP A 384 12.94 -12.93 -18.30
N PHE A 385 11.89 -12.74 -17.51
CA PHE A 385 10.66 -13.53 -17.52
C PHE A 385 9.58 -12.79 -16.71
N GLY A 386 8.31 -13.10 -16.95
CA GLY A 386 7.20 -12.47 -16.26
C GLY A 386 5.85 -12.90 -16.83
N LEU A 387 4.82 -12.18 -16.42
CA LEU A 387 3.44 -12.35 -16.82
C LEU A 387 2.95 -11.10 -17.55
N SER A 388 2.06 -11.29 -18.53
CA SER A 388 1.23 -10.20 -19.04
C SER A 388 -0.21 -10.45 -18.62
N VAL A 389 -0.77 -9.52 -17.85
CA VAL A 389 -2.16 -9.52 -17.39
C VAL A 389 -2.96 -8.49 -18.16
N LEU A 390 -4.28 -8.65 -18.12
CA LEU A 390 -5.22 -7.72 -18.76
C LEU A 390 -4.83 -7.48 -20.23
N SER A 391 -4.54 -8.59 -20.90
CA SER A 391 -3.98 -8.61 -22.24
C SER A 391 -5.06 -8.92 -23.27
N THR A 392 -5.05 -8.25 -24.41
CA THR A 392 -5.79 -8.71 -25.60
C THR A 392 -5.18 -9.99 -26.14
N LEU A 393 -5.96 -10.81 -26.86
CA LEU A 393 -5.51 -12.08 -27.45
C LEU A 393 -4.28 -11.91 -28.37
N GLY A 394 -4.17 -10.75 -29.04
CA GLY A 394 -3.01 -10.39 -29.88
C GLY A 394 -1.87 -9.69 -29.13
N GLY A 395 -1.99 -9.46 -27.81
CA GLY A 395 -1.00 -8.78 -26.99
C GLY A 395 -0.80 -7.29 -27.30
N SER A 396 -1.69 -6.69 -28.08
CA SER A 396 -1.64 -5.27 -28.47
C SER A 396 -1.84 -4.33 -27.29
N GLN A 397 -2.66 -4.75 -26.31
CA GLN A 397 -2.86 -4.07 -25.04
C GLN A 397 -2.54 -5.09 -23.96
N ARG A 398 -1.74 -4.68 -22.96
CA ARG A 398 -1.35 -5.53 -21.84
C ARG A 398 -0.75 -4.71 -20.72
N THR A 399 -0.73 -5.32 -19.53
CA THR A 399 0.10 -4.88 -18.42
C THR A 399 1.07 -5.99 -18.08
N SER A 400 2.35 -5.72 -18.25
CA SER A 400 3.39 -6.70 -17.95
C SER A 400 3.82 -6.55 -16.51
N VAL A 401 3.99 -7.66 -15.81
CA VAL A 401 4.64 -7.79 -14.51
C VAL A 401 5.76 -8.79 -14.69
N GLY A 402 6.99 -8.44 -14.34
CA GLY A 402 8.04 -9.43 -14.48
C GLY A 402 9.28 -9.10 -13.68
N ILE A 403 10.19 -10.06 -13.74
CA ILE A 403 11.50 -9.99 -13.13
C ILE A 403 12.51 -9.56 -14.19
N MET A 404 13.33 -8.60 -13.82
CA MET A 404 14.59 -8.31 -14.51
C MET A 404 15.75 -8.75 -13.63
N THR A 405 16.62 -9.61 -14.18
CA THR A 405 17.89 -9.98 -13.57
C THR A 405 18.98 -9.02 -14.03
N ARG A 406 19.97 -8.75 -13.18
CA ARG A 406 21.08 -7.80 -13.46
C ARG A 406 21.91 -8.11 -14.71
N ALA A 407 21.75 -9.27 -15.36
CA ALA A 407 22.44 -9.59 -16.61
C ALA A 407 21.85 -8.88 -17.85
N SER A 408 20.61 -8.39 -17.79
CA SER A 408 19.95 -7.63 -18.87
C SER A 408 20.20 -6.12 -18.79
N THR A 409 20.83 -5.64 -17.71
CA THR A 409 21.07 -4.20 -17.46
C THR A 409 22.33 -3.64 -18.12
N THR A 410 22.94 -4.34 -19.08
CA THR A 410 24.14 -3.87 -19.82
C THR A 410 23.88 -2.61 -20.67
N PHE A 411 22.65 -2.08 -20.67
CA PHE A 411 22.23 -0.92 -21.46
C PHE A 411 21.32 0.05 -20.70
N MET A 412 21.67 0.44 -19.47
CA MET A 412 21.01 1.58 -18.81
C MET A 412 22.01 2.65 -18.34
N PRO A 413 22.75 3.32 -19.25
CA PRO A 413 23.27 4.63 -18.95
C PRO A 413 22.12 5.65 -19.05
N ASN A 414 21.98 6.54 -18.07
CA ASN A 414 21.09 7.74 -18.04
C ASN A 414 19.73 7.60 -17.36
N TRP A 415 19.72 7.14 -16.12
CA TRP A 415 18.68 7.53 -15.17
C TRP A 415 19.18 8.70 -14.31
N ASP A 416 18.67 9.89 -14.60
CA ASP A 416 18.72 11.04 -13.70
C ASP A 416 17.28 11.22 -13.19
N VAL A 417 16.94 10.50 -12.12
CA VAL A 417 15.72 10.71 -11.34
C VAL A 417 16.19 11.39 -10.05
N PRO A 418 15.74 12.62 -9.72
CA PRO A 418 16.29 13.35 -8.58
C PRO A 418 16.12 12.54 -7.28
N GLY A 419 17.22 12.19 -6.62
CA GLY A 419 17.21 11.73 -5.21
C GLY A 419 17.49 10.25 -4.93
N TRP A 420 18.03 9.46 -5.86
CA TRP A 420 18.42 8.07 -5.57
C TRP A 420 19.90 7.96 -5.18
N ASP A 421 20.19 7.89 -3.89
CA ASP A 421 21.51 7.45 -3.40
C ASP A 421 21.51 5.92 -3.21
N TYR A 422 22.51 5.26 -3.79
CA TYR A 422 22.69 3.81 -3.71
C TYR A 422 23.41 3.43 -2.41
N PHE A 423 22.76 2.69 -1.53
CA PHE A 423 23.42 2.05 -0.39
C PHE A 423 23.17 0.55 -0.31
N SER A 424 24.26 -0.17 0.00
CA SER A 424 24.29 -1.60 0.30
C SER A 424 23.73 -1.84 1.70
N VAL A 425 22.61 -2.57 1.81
CA VAL A 425 22.14 -3.10 3.09
C VAL A 425 22.69 -4.53 3.24
N PRO A 426 23.50 -4.83 4.26
CA PRO A 426 23.83 -6.20 4.62
C PRO A 426 22.69 -6.75 5.51
N GLY A 427 21.99 -7.85 5.17
CA GLY A 427 21.17 -8.46 6.23
C GLY A 427 19.94 -9.36 6.04
N ILE A 428 19.32 -9.59 4.88
CA ILE A 428 17.93 -10.12 4.80
C ILE A 428 17.75 -11.65 4.99
N THR A 429 17.95 -12.14 6.22
CA THR A 429 18.21 -13.57 6.55
C THR A 429 17.05 -14.58 6.61
N ASN A 430 16.19 -14.62 5.58
CA ASN A 430 15.25 -15.70 5.20
C ASN A 430 13.73 -15.57 5.53
N SER A 431 12.97 -16.26 4.68
CA SER A 431 11.68 -16.95 4.89
C SER A 431 10.52 -16.19 5.51
N LEU A 432 10.20 -14.98 5.07
CA LEU A 432 8.81 -14.53 5.05
C LEU A 432 8.54 -13.30 4.18
N ASP A 433 9.49 -12.84 3.35
CA ASP A 433 9.35 -11.50 2.80
C ASP A 433 8.36 -11.43 1.65
N CYS A 434 7.29 -10.69 1.88
CA CYS A 434 6.34 -10.27 0.88
C CYS A 434 6.53 -8.78 0.59
N GLN A 435 6.88 -8.44 -0.65
CA GLN A 435 7.00 -7.06 -1.11
C GLN A 435 5.89 -6.75 -2.11
N HIS A 436 5.41 -5.50 -2.17
CA HIS A 436 4.27 -5.13 -3.00
C HIS A 436 4.64 -4.09 -4.07
N ALA A 437 4.06 -4.25 -5.26
CA ALA A 437 4.09 -3.26 -6.32
C ALA A 437 2.70 -3.17 -6.97
N PHE A 438 2.19 -1.96 -7.17
CA PHE A 438 0.89 -1.75 -7.81
C PHE A 438 1.03 -1.21 -9.24
N GLY A 439 0.03 -1.43 -10.11
CA GLY A 439 -0.13 -0.65 -11.35
C GLY A 439 -1.58 -0.61 -11.82
N ASN A 440 -2.05 0.54 -12.33
CA ASN A 440 -3.32 0.59 -13.08
C ASN A 440 -3.08 0.31 -14.55
N THR A 441 -4.13 -0.05 -15.29
CA THR A 441 -4.05 -0.23 -16.73
C THR A 441 -4.87 0.83 -17.45
N GLU A 442 -4.46 1.23 -18.65
CA GLU A 442 -5.23 2.17 -19.50
C GLU A 442 -6.60 1.62 -19.92
N LEU A 443 -6.84 0.34 -19.70
CA LEU A 443 -8.15 -0.29 -19.87
C LEU A 443 -9.00 -0.21 -18.59
N GLY A 444 -8.62 0.66 -17.65
CA GLY A 444 -9.42 1.07 -16.50
C GLY A 444 -9.64 -0.01 -15.44
N GLY A 445 -8.56 -0.63 -15.00
CA GLY A 445 -8.66 -1.45 -13.80
C GLY A 445 -7.33 -1.93 -13.29
N ARG A 446 -7.39 -2.85 -12.34
CA ARG A 446 -6.54 -2.75 -11.16
C ARG A 446 -5.77 -4.04 -10.93
N LEU A 447 -4.54 -3.87 -10.46
CA LEU A 447 -3.58 -4.94 -10.26
C LEU A 447 -2.82 -4.71 -8.96
N ASP A 448 -3.08 -5.55 -7.96
CA ASP A 448 -2.26 -5.63 -6.75
C ASP A 448 -1.26 -6.80 -6.91
N LEU A 449 0.04 -6.55 -6.66
CA LEU A 449 1.09 -7.57 -6.76
C LEU A 449 1.74 -7.78 -5.41
N TYR A 450 1.61 -8.98 -4.88
CA TYR A 450 2.19 -9.43 -3.63
C TYR A 450 3.23 -10.49 -3.92
N LEU A 451 4.49 -10.20 -3.68
CA LEU A 451 5.54 -11.20 -3.82
C LEU A 451 5.60 -12.00 -2.51
N ARG A 452 6.03 -13.27 -2.52
CA ARG A 452 6.36 -14.04 -1.31
C ARG A 452 7.57 -14.91 -1.60
N LEU A 453 8.56 -14.93 -0.71
CA LEU A 453 9.70 -15.83 -0.83
C LEU A 453 9.49 -17.09 0.03
N LYS A 454 9.60 -18.28 -0.58
CA LYS A 454 9.58 -19.57 0.14
C LYS A 454 10.99 -20.16 0.22
N GLN A 455 11.48 -20.40 1.44
CA GLN A 455 12.78 -21.04 1.67
C GLN A 455 12.64 -22.58 1.71
N SER A 456 13.67 -23.28 1.23
CA SER A 456 13.89 -24.72 1.47
C SER A 456 14.51 -24.94 2.85
N GLU A 457 13.98 -25.89 3.63
CA GLU A 457 14.39 -26.22 5.00
C GLU A 457 15.84 -26.76 5.11
N THR A 458 16.89 -25.91 5.15
CA THR A 458 18.23 -26.32 5.64
C THR A 458 19.19 -25.15 5.84
N LYS A 459 19.75 -25.07 7.07
CA LYS A 459 20.60 -23.98 7.62
C LYS A 459 22.04 -23.97 7.09
N GLN A 460 22.45 -22.88 6.40
CA GLN A 460 23.76 -22.19 6.43
C GLN A 460 23.80 -20.95 5.48
N GLN A 461 24.01 -19.74 6.06
CA GLN A 461 23.88 -18.41 5.43
C GLN A 461 25.05 -17.99 4.51
N GLN A 462 24.73 -17.47 3.31
CA GLN A 462 25.51 -16.49 2.55
C GLN A 462 24.58 -15.52 1.78
N GLN A 463 24.88 -14.22 1.81
CA GLN A 463 24.07 -13.12 1.24
C GLN A 463 24.47 -12.72 -0.20
N GLN A 464 23.44 -12.42 -1.04
CA GLN A 464 23.33 -11.35 -2.06
C GLN A 464 22.50 -11.77 -3.30
N GLN A 465 21.48 -10.97 -3.69
CA GLN A 465 21.14 -10.51 -5.07
C GLN A 465 19.84 -9.66 -5.10
N LEU A 466 19.78 -8.61 -5.96
CA LEU A 466 18.57 -7.79 -6.19
C LEU A 466 17.78 -8.30 -7.41
N VAL A 467 16.46 -8.45 -7.25
CA VAL A 467 15.47 -8.69 -8.31
C VAL A 467 14.62 -7.45 -8.48
N TRP A 468 14.52 -6.95 -9.71
CA TRP A 468 13.63 -5.85 -10.03
C TRP A 468 12.27 -6.39 -10.46
N VAL A 469 11.20 -5.93 -9.82
CA VAL A 469 9.83 -6.18 -10.27
C VAL A 469 9.37 -4.97 -11.06
N TYR A 470 9.11 -5.22 -12.33
CA TYR A 470 8.83 -4.20 -13.32
C TYR A 470 7.36 -4.28 -13.75
N THR A 471 6.68 -3.14 -13.78
CA THR A 471 5.37 -3.00 -14.44
C THR A 471 5.43 -2.02 -15.61
N ASN A 472 4.87 -2.39 -16.77
CA ASN A 472 4.78 -1.51 -17.95
C ASN A 472 3.44 -1.67 -18.68
N ARG A 473 2.95 -0.55 -19.22
CA ARG A 473 1.65 -0.36 -19.86
C ARG A 473 1.87 -0.01 -21.33
N THR A 474 1.34 -0.80 -22.26
CA THR A 474 1.52 -0.52 -23.70
C THR A 474 0.73 0.66 -24.24
N LEU A 475 -0.18 1.25 -23.46
CA LEU A 475 -1.16 2.18 -23.98
C LEU A 475 -0.95 3.66 -23.62
N SER A 476 0.01 4.05 -22.75
CA SER A 476 0.28 5.38 -22.07
C SER A 476 0.12 6.72 -22.88
N GLN A 477 -0.73 6.80 -23.89
CA GLN A 477 -0.67 7.74 -25.01
C GLN A 477 -1.89 8.65 -25.13
N ARG A 478 -2.92 8.53 -24.28
CA ARG A 478 -4.16 9.31 -24.50
C ARG A 478 -4.52 10.40 -23.52
N SER A 479 -3.85 10.54 -22.38
CA SER A 479 -4.01 11.72 -21.51
C SER A 479 -2.70 12.48 -21.35
N SER A 480 -2.75 13.80 -21.57
CA SER A 480 -1.68 14.72 -21.24
C SER A 480 -1.57 14.82 -19.71
N GLY A 481 -0.96 13.83 -19.07
CA GLY A 481 -0.84 13.78 -17.61
C GLY A 481 -0.61 12.39 -17.01
N ALA A 482 -0.89 11.30 -17.73
CA ALA A 482 -0.56 9.96 -17.25
C ALA A 482 0.96 9.76 -17.23
N SER A 483 1.50 9.36 -16.07
CA SER A 483 2.89 8.92 -15.95
C SER A 483 3.12 7.77 -16.94
N ARG A 484 4.13 7.95 -17.81
CA ARG A 484 4.61 6.92 -18.74
C ARG A 484 5.65 6.01 -18.10
N ASP A 485 5.94 6.23 -16.82
CA ASP A 485 7.10 5.66 -16.19
C ASP A 485 6.76 4.25 -15.68
N PRO A 486 7.59 3.25 -16.01
CA PRO A 486 7.43 1.93 -15.43
C PRO A 486 7.60 2.01 -13.92
N LEU A 487 6.74 1.34 -13.16
CA LEU A 487 6.91 1.21 -11.72
C LEU A 487 7.88 0.05 -11.50
N ALA A 488 9.00 0.34 -10.82
CA ALA A 488 10.09 -0.59 -10.60
C ALA A 488 10.35 -0.72 -9.09
N GLY A 489 10.00 -1.88 -8.53
CA GLY A 489 10.33 -2.25 -7.15
C GLY A 489 11.59 -3.10 -7.10
N THR A 490 12.31 -3.06 -5.98
CA THR A 490 13.53 -3.86 -5.79
C THR A 490 13.39 -4.83 -4.62
N ILE A 491 13.55 -6.12 -4.89
CA ILE A 491 13.50 -7.20 -3.89
C ILE A 491 14.89 -7.77 -3.70
N TRP A 492 15.28 -8.06 -2.47
CA TRP A 492 16.51 -8.77 -2.16
C TRP A 492 16.24 -10.26 -1.98
N LEU A 493 17.01 -11.10 -2.64
CA LEU A 493 16.97 -12.55 -2.50
C LEU A 493 18.09 -13.03 -1.56
N GLU A 494 17.73 -13.78 -0.52
CA GLU A 494 18.65 -14.58 0.28
C GLU A 494 18.47 -16.08 0.05
N SER A 495 19.57 -16.83 0.16
CA SER A 495 19.57 -18.28 -0.09
C SER A 495 20.59 -19.00 0.79
N GLU A 496 20.15 -20.14 1.33
CA GLU A 496 20.99 -21.24 1.79
C GLU A 496 20.87 -22.39 0.77
N SER A 497 22.00 -22.92 0.29
CA SER A 497 22.02 -23.82 -0.86
C SER A 497 21.52 -25.23 -0.54
N LEU A 498 20.90 -25.90 -1.52
CA LEU A 498 21.28 -27.27 -1.89
C LEU A 498 20.95 -27.69 -3.34
N ASN A 499 20.47 -26.80 -4.21
CA ASN A 499 20.35 -27.04 -5.67
C ASN A 499 20.57 -25.73 -6.46
N ASP A 500 21.07 -25.80 -7.70
CA ASP A 500 21.42 -24.66 -8.59
C ASP A 500 20.22 -23.80 -9.08
N GLN A 501 19.10 -23.79 -8.35
CA GLN A 501 17.85 -23.18 -8.79
C GLN A 501 17.24 -22.30 -7.68
N TRP A 502 16.73 -21.14 -8.07
CA TRP A 502 15.99 -20.21 -7.21
C TRP A 502 14.48 -20.37 -7.39
N PHE A 503 13.70 -20.05 -6.35
CA PHE A 503 12.23 -20.02 -6.38
C PHE A 503 11.70 -18.66 -5.90
N LEU A 504 10.75 -18.06 -6.64
CA LEU A 504 10.00 -16.86 -6.23
C LEU A 504 8.50 -17.14 -6.35
N GLU A 505 7.73 -16.96 -5.27
CA GLU A 505 6.27 -16.94 -5.32
C GLU A 505 5.79 -15.50 -5.59
N LEU A 506 4.84 -15.35 -6.49
CA LEU A 506 4.18 -14.08 -6.83
C LEU A 506 2.68 -14.32 -6.77
N ASN A 507 2.01 -13.66 -5.84
CA ASN A 507 0.57 -13.60 -5.71
C ASN A 507 0.05 -12.29 -6.32
N ILE A 508 -0.87 -12.37 -7.27
CA ILE A 508 -1.36 -11.24 -8.06
C ILE A 508 -2.87 -11.24 -7.97
N PHE A 509 -3.48 -10.11 -7.61
CA PHE A 509 -4.92 -9.93 -7.64
C PHE A 509 -5.27 -8.96 -8.77
N ILE A 510 -6.17 -9.38 -9.64
CA ILE A 510 -6.60 -8.66 -10.84
C ILE A 510 -8.09 -8.38 -10.71
N ASP A 511 -8.49 -7.11 -10.62
CA ASP A 511 -9.89 -6.68 -10.55
C ASP A 511 -10.22 -5.70 -11.69
N HIS A 512 -11.03 -6.15 -12.63
CA HIS A 512 -11.52 -5.43 -13.79
C HIS A 512 -12.90 -5.97 -14.15
N SER A 513 -13.89 -5.11 -14.24
CA SER A 513 -15.23 -5.53 -14.66
C SER A 513 -15.30 -5.52 -16.19
N VAL A 514 -15.24 -6.65 -16.87
CA VAL A 514 -15.37 -6.74 -18.35
C VAL A 514 -14.28 -6.00 -19.20
N VAL A 515 -13.27 -6.75 -19.65
CA VAL A 515 -12.56 -6.42 -20.90
C VAL A 515 -13.31 -7.12 -22.03
N GLU A 516 -14.16 -6.40 -22.75
CA GLU A 516 -14.70 -6.90 -24.02
C GLU A 516 -13.53 -7.05 -25.01
N VAL A 517 -13.16 -8.29 -25.29
CA VAL A 517 -12.32 -8.63 -26.43
C VAL A 517 -13.18 -8.51 -27.67
N PHE A 518 -13.05 -7.42 -28.41
CA PHE A 518 -13.57 -7.37 -29.77
C PHE A 518 -12.83 -8.42 -30.60
N GLU A 519 -13.54 -9.45 -31.04
CA GLU A 519 -13.18 -10.21 -32.24
C GLU A 519 -13.25 -9.25 -33.47
N PRO A 520 -12.42 -9.49 -34.50
CA PRO A 520 -11.78 -8.47 -35.34
C PRO A 520 -12.68 -7.52 -36.14
#